data_AF-A0A930RQZ3-F1
#
_entry.id   AF-A0A930RQZ3-F1
#
_cell.length_a   1.000
_cell.length_b   1.000
_cell.length_c   1.000
_cell.angle_alpha   90.00
_cell.angle_beta   90.00
_cell.angle_gamma   90.00
#
_symmetry.space_group_name_H-M   'P 1'
#
loop_
_entity.id
_entity.type
_entity.pdbx_description
1 polymer ?
#
loop_
_entity_poly.entity_id
_entity_poly.type
_entity_poly.pdbx_seq_one_letter_code
_entity_poly.pdbx_strand_id
1 'polypeptide(L)'
;MNNVTRGQTLFIVEGHHEKNELFKLIIEVFPELSITEENIHIFGTNIYQLYQKIQEEYGEEWDAPSNDVDLPFVLNKYDSQRFESIGRKRNYKNIFLIFDYEAQDPNFSINKIQRLQKYFSDVTNNGQLYINYPMVESYFDLEINNDLQFLNKFLNKIVTGKEYKAIVKNNELYKIFQIPFIIPKRLERIADISATLQHDTVSKILNCCSTESLKEICNELNIDDKKKKNLNCYLDKNFKTYFNDEISYNIYIKRLLKRIVKLQILKYKRIITYPCSTHVVSEQEYHDLQHNNEFDYLKLLTLQNEMFKDNKLWILNTFLLFIVEYNSTLLND
;
A
#
# COMPACT_ATOMS: atom_id res chain seq x y z
N MET A 1 -29.23 9.06 -19.05
CA MET A 1 -28.66 10.28 -18.45
C MET A 1 -27.80 9.82 -17.29
N ASN A 2 -26.49 9.76 -17.49
CA ASN A 2 -25.55 9.29 -16.47
C ASN A 2 -25.44 10.37 -15.39
N ASN A 3 -25.92 10.06 -14.18
CA ASN A 3 -25.59 10.83 -12.99
C ASN A 3 -24.10 10.66 -12.72
N VAL A 4 -23.28 11.48 -13.39
CA VAL A 4 -21.87 11.66 -13.04
C VAL A 4 -21.88 12.37 -11.69
N THR A 5 -21.70 11.61 -10.62
CA THR A 5 -21.46 12.12 -9.29
C THR A 5 -20.19 12.98 -9.35
N ARG A 6 -20.36 14.30 -9.43
CA ARG A 6 -19.25 15.26 -9.24
C ARG A 6 -18.67 15.03 -7.85
N GLY A 7 -17.37 14.75 -7.76
CA GLY A 7 -16.66 14.59 -6.49
C GLY A 7 -15.99 13.24 -6.24
N GLN A 8 -15.66 12.48 -7.30
CA GLN A 8 -15.01 11.18 -7.18
C GLN A 8 -13.54 11.28 -6.72
N THR A 9 -13.00 10.20 -6.14
CA THR A 9 -11.56 10.04 -5.90
C THR A 9 -10.97 9.11 -6.95
N LEU A 10 -9.79 9.45 -7.47
CA LEU A 10 -9.03 8.62 -8.41
C LEU A 10 -7.71 8.17 -7.77
N PHE A 11 -7.43 6.87 -7.82
CA PHE A 11 -6.12 6.30 -7.53
C PHE A 11 -5.52 5.72 -8.80
N ILE A 12 -4.34 6.19 -9.17
CA ILE A 12 -3.50 5.58 -10.21
C ILE A 12 -2.35 4.87 -9.50
N VAL A 13 -2.30 3.54 -9.62
CA VAL A 13 -1.28 2.70 -8.97
C VAL A 13 -0.39 2.04 -10.01
N GLU A 14 0.86 1.78 -9.67
CA GLU A 14 1.82 1.14 -10.57
C GLU A 14 1.38 -0.28 -10.98
N GLY A 15 1.09 -1.13 -9.98
CA GLY A 15 0.88 -2.56 -10.20
C GLY A 15 -0.39 -3.17 -9.57
N HIS A 16 -0.49 -4.49 -9.76
CA HIS A 16 -1.56 -5.30 -9.21
C HIS A 16 -1.46 -5.52 -7.70
N HIS A 17 -0.27 -5.46 -7.11
CA HIS A 17 -0.09 -5.73 -5.68
C HIS A 17 -0.77 -4.64 -4.85
N GLU A 18 -0.61 -3.39 -5.26
CA GLU A 18 -1.25 -2.22 -4.71
C GLU A 18 -2.77 -2.39 -4.74
N LYS A 19 -3.35 -2.64 -5.92
CA LYS A 19 -4.80 -2.76 -6.08
C LYS A 19 -5.37 -3.97 -5.35
N ASN A 20 -4.77 -5.15 -5.55
CA ASN A 20 -5.41 -6.42 -5.17
C ASN A 20 -5.07 -6.86 -3.74
N GLU A 21 -3.99 -6.37 -3.15
CA GLU A 21 -3.58 -6.73 -1.79
C GLU A 21 -3.69 -5.54 -0.85
N LEU A 22 -2.92 -4.47 -1.09
CA LEU A 22 -2.84 -3.36 -0.14
C LEU A 22 -4.13 -2.56 -0.06
N PHE A 23 -4.72 -2.15 -1.18
CA PHE A 23 -5.99 -1.41 -1.17
C PHE A 23 -7.13 -2.22 -0.60
N LYS A 24 -7.18 -3.53 -0.85
CA LYS A 24 -8.17 -4.40 -0.25
C LYS A 24 -8.11 -4.35 1.28
N LEU A 25 -6.90 -4.43 1.85
CA LEU A 25 -6.68 -4.31 3.29
C LEU A 25 -7.06 -2.90 3.80
N ILE A 26 -6.70 -1.84 3.07
CA ILE A 26 -7.02 -0.47 3.45
C ILE A 26 -8.53 -0.24 3.48
N ILE A 27 -9.26 -0.72 2.47
CA ILE A 27 -10.73 -0.59 2.38
C ILE A 27 -11.40 -1.33 3.54
N GLU A 28 -10.92 -2.54 3.87
CA GLU A 28 -11.45 -3.33 4.99
C GLU A 28 -11.17 -2.67 6.36
N VAL A 29 -9.98 -2.10 6.54
CA VAL A 29 -9.54 -1.55 7.83
C VAL A 29 -10.06 -0.12 8.07
N PHE A 30 -10.12 0.69 7.01
CA PHE A 30 -10.50 2.10 7.01
C PHE A 30 -11.66 2.38 6.04
N PRO A 31 -12.84 1.77 6.25
CA PRO A 31 -14.01 1.98 5.39
C PRO A 31 -14.44 3.46 5.32
N GLU A 32 -14.08 4.27 6.31
CA GLU A 32 -14.33 5.71 6.38
C GLU A 32 -13.64 6.49 5.25
N LEU A 33 -12.59 5.94 4.63
CA LEU A 33 -11.94 6.52 3.45
C LEU A 33 -12.87 6.54 2.22
N SER A 34 -13.96 5.77 2.24
CA SER A 34 -14.94 5.69 1.14
C SER A 34 -14.31 5.37 -0.22
N ILE A 35 -13.25 4.56 -0.22
CA ILE A 35 -12.56 4.09 -1.42
C ILE A 35 -13.25 2.83 -1.92
N THR A 36 -13.58 2.80 -3.20
CA THR A 36 -14.12 1.62 -3.87
C THR A 36 -13.15 1.10 -4.93
N GLU A 37 -13.29 -0.16 -5.36
CA GLU A 37 -12.41 -0.75 -6.37
C GLU A 37 -12.46 0.00 -7.72
N GLU A 38 -13.59 0.63 -8.02
CA GLU A 38 -13.78 1.47 -9.22
C GLU A 38 -13.00 2.79 -9.14
N ASN A 39 -12.53 3.19 -7.96
CA ASN A 39 -11.66 4.35 -7.82
C ASN A 39 -10.20 4.03 -8.19
N ILE A 40 -9.82 2.75 -8.22
CA ILE A 40 -8.43 2.30 -8.31
C ILE A 40 -8.13 1.76 -9.70
N HIS A 41 -7.26 2.45 -10.43
CA HIS A 41 -6.84 2.09 -11.77
C HIS A 41 -5.34 1.77 -11.80
N ILE A 42 -5.01 0.61 -12.39
CA ILE A 42 -3.64 0.14 -12.53
C ILE A 42 -3.03 0.77 -13.78
N PHE A 43 -1.95 1.52 -13.64
CA PHE A 43 -1.14 2.00 -14.75
C PHE A 43 -0.45 0.85 -15.47
N GLY A 44 0.09 -0.11 -14.72
CA GLY A 44 0.64 -1.38 -15.22
C GLY A 44 2.05 -1.26 -15.79
N THR A 45 2.74 -0.17 -15.47
CA THR A 45 4.14 0.09 -15.79
C THR A 45 4.64 1.19 -14.83
N ASN A 46 5.88 1.63 -14.97
CA ASN A 46 6.53 2.50 -14.00
C ASN A 46 6.36 4.00 -14.26
N ILE A 47 6.83 4.78 -13.29
CA ILE A 47 6.75 6.23 -13.27
C ILE A 47 7.43 6.92 -14.47
N TYR A 48 8.46 6.30 -15.07
CA TYR A 48 9.15 6.90 -16.23
C TYR A 48 8.33 6.81 -17.51
N GLN A 49 7.54 5.75 -17.66
CA GLN A 49 6.55 5.67 -18.73
C GLN A 49 5.45 6.71 -18.54
N LEU A 50 4.98 6.93 -17.30
CA LEU A 50 4.02 8.00 -17.01
C LEU A 50 4.57 9.38 -17.43
N TYR A 51 5.81 9.67 -17.04
CA TYR A 51 6.51 10.90 -17.44
C TYR A 51 6.50 11.06 -18.98
N GLN A 52 6.89 10.00 -19.69
CA GLN A 52 6.94 10.00 -21.16
C GLN A 52 5.56 10.26 -21.77
N LYS A 53 4.49 9.62 -21.26
CA LYS A 53 3.12 9.83 -21.79
C LYS A 53 2.59 11.24 -21.57
N ILE A 54 2.93 11.86 -20.45
CA ILE A 54 2.59 13.26 -20.22
C ILE A 54 3.36 14.16 -21.20
N GLN A 55 4.66 13.93 -21.37
CA GLN A 55 5.48 14.72 -22.30
C GLN A 55 5.07 14.55 -23.77
N GLU A 56 4.67 13.34 -24.19
CA GLU A 56 4.15 13.07 -25.53
C GLU A 56 2.86 13.87 -25.82
N GLU A 57 2.02 14.10 -24.79
CA GLU A 57 0.76 14.83 -24.95
C GLU A 57 0.89 16.34 -24.80
N TYR A 58 1.68 16.81 -23.84
CA TYR A 58 1.75 18.21 -23.43
C TYR A 58 3.07 18.90 -23.81
N GLY A 59 4.02 18.19 -24.41
CA GLY A 59 5.33 18.71 -24.80
C GLY A 59 6.35 18.76 -23.66
N GLU A 60 7.55 19.29 -23.92
CA GLU A 60 8.66 19.30 -22.96
C GLU A 60 8.41 20.16 -21.73
N GLU A 61 7.61 21.21 -21.87
CA GLU A 61 7.28 22.19 -20.81
C GLU A 61 5.94 21.87 -20.12
N TRP A 62 5.49 20.60 -20.14
CA TRP A 62 4.20 20.18 -19.57
C TRP A 62 3.97 20.60 -18.12
N ASP A 63 5.04 20.80 -17.34
CA ASP A 63 5.02 21.22 -15.92
C ASP A 63 5.10 22.74 -15.72
N ALA A 64 5.05 23.54 -16.78
CA ALA A 64 4.96 24.99 -16.68
C ALA A 64 3.67 25.42 -15.94
N PRO A 65 3.67 26.51 -15.16
CA PRO A 65 2.50 26.93 -14.37
C PRO A 65 1.23 27.21 -15.18
N SER A 66 1.36 27.50 -16.48
CA SER A 66 0.24 27.71 -17.40
C SER A 66 -0.43 26.43 -17.87
N ASN A 67 0.20 25.26 -17.66
CA ASN A 67 -0.26 23.98 -18.18
C ASN A 67 -1.07 23.21 -17.15
N ASP A 68 -2.21 22.68 -17.61
CA ASP A 68 -3.12 21.84 -16.83
C ASP A 68 -3.20 20.44 -17.46
N VAL A 69 -2.39 19.51 -16.93
CA VAL A 69 -2.32 18.13 -17.37
C VAL A 69 -3.58 17.41 -16.94
N ASP A 70 -4.41 17.05 -17.93
CA ASP A 70 -5.56 16.18 -17.75
C ASP A 70 -5.08 14.73 -17.75
N LEU A 71 -4.57 14.29 -16.60
CA LEU A 71 -4.00 12.95 -16.45
C LEU A 71 -4.97 11.84 -16.93
N PRO A 72 -6.27 11.84 -16.58
CA PRO A 72 -7.21 10.87 -17.13
C PRO A 72 -7.26 10.84 -18.66
N PHE A 73 -7.17 12.00 -19.31
CA PHE A 73 -7.12 12.07 -20.77
C PHE A 73 -5.81 11.46 -21.33
N VAL A 74 -4.66 11.75 -20.72
CA VAL A 74 -3.36 11.13 -21.10
C VAL A 74 -3.45 9.60 -21.02
N LEU A 75 -3.99 9.09 -19.92
CA LEU A 75 -4.12 7.65 -19.69
C LEU A 75 -5.09 7.01 -20.69
N ASN A 76 -6.23 7.65 -20.97
CA ASN A 76 -7.21 7.19 -21.96
C ASN A 76 -6.62 7.11 -23.37
N LYS A 77 -5.78 8.08 -23.77
CA LYS A 77 -5.10 8.05 -25.06
C LYS A 77 -4.03 6.96 -25.14
N TYR A 78 -3.36 6.69 -24.02
CA TYR A 78 -2.35 5.64 -23.94
C TYR A 78 -2.94 4.23 -24.05
N ASP A 79 -4.00 3.92 -23.30
CA ASP A 79 -4.69 2.63 -23.31
C ASP A 79 -6.19 2.84 -23.11
N SER A 80 -6.90 3.07 -24.21
CA SER A 80 -8.33 3.37 -24.18
C SER A 80 -9.17 2.22 -23.65
N GLN A 81 -8.73 0.97 -23.84
CA GLN A 81 -9.45 -0.21 -23.32
C GLN A 81 -9.37 -0.27 -21.79
N ARG A 82 -8.22 0.08 -21.21
CA ARG A 82 -8.01 0.07 -19.76
C ARG A 82 -8.62 1.28 -19.06
N PHE A 83 -8.61 2.44 -19.71
CA PHE A 83 -8.97 3.72 -19.13
C PHE A 83 -10.19 4.36 -19.76
N GLU A 84 -11.07 3.60 -20.43
CA GLU A 84 -12.29 4.15 -21.02
C GLU A 84 -13.17 4.85 -19.97
N SER A 85 -13.26 4.24 -18.78
CA SER A 85 -14.20 4.64 -17.75
C SER A 85 -13.77 5.85 -16.91
N ILE A 86 -12.50 6.30 -16.99
CA ILE A 86 -11.99 7.36 -16.09
C ILE A 86 -12.37 8.78 -16.54
N GLY A 87 -12.73 8.96 -17.80
CA GLY A 87 -13.19 10.26 -18.30
C GLY A 87 -12.12 11.36 -18.24
N ARG A 88 -12.37 12.44 -17.48
CA ARG A 88 -11.57 13.69 -17.48
C ARG A 88 -11.21 14.11 -16.06
N LYS A 89 -10.07 14.81 -15.90
CA LYS A 89 -9.57 15.34 -14.61
C LYS A 89 -10.67 16.02 -13.78
N ARG A 90 -11.46 16.90 -14.40
CA ARG A 90 -12.55 17.67 -13.76
C ARG A 90 -13.65 16.84 -13.08
N ASN A 91 -13.73 15.53 -13.32
CA ASN A 91 -14.70 14.65 -12.68
C ASN A 91 -14.29 14.28 -11.24
N TYR A 92 -13.00 14.42 -10.93
CA TYR A 92 -12.40 14.01 -9.68
C TYR A 92 -12.18 15.21 -8.76
N LYS A 93 -12.51 15.03 -7.48
CA LYS A 93 -12.15 15.95 -6.41
C LYS A 93 -10.74 15.68 -5.91
N ASN A 94 -10.33 14.41 -5.89
CA ASN A 94 -9.06 13.98 -5.36
C ASN A 94 -8.37 13.05 -6.36
N ILE A 95 -7.08 13.28 -6.64
CA ILE A 95 -6.26 12.42 -7.51
C ILE A 95 -5.00 12.01 -6.75
N PHE A 96 -4.80 10.71 -6.63
CA PHE A 96 -3.65 10.08 -5.98
C PHE A 96 -2.87 9.27 -7.00
N LEU A 97 -1.56 9.48 -7.07
CA LEU A 97 -0.64 8.70 -7.88
C LEU A 97 0.31 7.95 -6.96
N ILE A 98 0.42 6.63 -7.11
CA ILE A 98 1.21 5.78 -6.22
C ILE A 98 2.17 4.96 -7.09
N PHE A 99 3.46 5.23 -6.93
CA PHE A 99 4.52 4.63 -7.73
C PHE A 99 5.69 4.21 -6.85
N ASP A 100 6.53 3.34 -7.38
CA ASP A 100 7.71 2.82 -6.72
C ASP A 100 8.97 3.60 -7.12
N TYR A 101 9.96 3.66 -6.22
CA TYR A 101 11.26 4.24 -6.48
C TYR A 101 12.14 3.26 -7.27
N GLU A 102 11.79 3.01 -8.52
CA GLU A 102 12.46 2.05 -9.42
C GLU A 102 13.80 2.58 -9.96
N ALA A 103 14.79 2.76 -9.08
CA ALA A 103 16.09 3.32 -9.47
C ALA A 103 16.97 2.40 -10.33
N GLN A 104 16.58 1.14 -10.48
CA GLN A 104 17.26 0.15 -11.32
C GLN A 104 16.75 0.14 -12.78
N ASP A 105 15.68 0.87 -13.09
CA ASP A 105 15.16 0.95 -14.46
C ASP A 105 16.15 1.69 -15.37
N PRO A 106 16.38 1.23 -16.62
CA PRO A 106 17.25 1.92 -17.57
C PRO A 106 16.88 3.39 -17.85
N ASN A 107 15.60 3.76 -17.65
CA ASN A 107 15.10 5.12 -17.83
C ASN A 107 15.10 5.95 -16.55
N PHE A 108 15.67 5.42 -15.45
CA PHE A 108 15.80 6.10 -14.18
C PHE A 108 16.36 7.51 -14.36
N SER A 109 15.65 8.48 -13.81
CA SER A 109 16.10 9.85 -13.76
C SER A 109 15.49 10.54 -12.56
N ILE A 110 16.36 10.93 -11.64
CA ILE A 110 15.98 11.75 -10.48
C ILE A 110 15.20 13.00 -10.92
N ASN A 111 15.63 13.64 -12.01
CA ASN A 111 14.98 14.83 -12.53
C ASN A 111 13.54 14.56 -12.98
N LYS A 112 13.28 13.44 -13.66
CA LYS A 112 11.92 13.06 -14.07
C LYS A 112 11.00 12.89 -12.85
N ILE A 113 11.48 12.20 -11.83
CA ILE A 113 10.74 11.98 -10.58
C ILE A 113 10.48 13.31 -9.86
N GLN A 114 11.48 14.17 -9.74
CA GLN A 114 11.35 15.49 -9.12
C GLN A 114 10.34 16.38 -9.86
N ARG A 115 10.36 16.39 -11.19
CA ARG A 115 9.39 17.15 -12.00
C ARG A 115 7.97 16.64 -11.77
N LEU A 116 7.76 15.33 -11.80
CA LEU A 116 6.45 14.73 -11.49
C LEU A 116 5.99 15.07 -10.08
N GLN A 117 6.84 14.88 -9.07
CA GLN A 117 6.43 15.12 -7.68
C GLN A 117 6.20 16.60 -7.36
N LYS A 118 6.89 17.50 -8.06
CA LYS A 118 6.63 18.94 -7.97
C LYS A 118 5.31 19.35 -8.62
N TYR A 119 4.96 18.72 -9.75
CA TYR A 119 3.72 19.03 -10.46
C TYR A 119 2.49 18.41 -9.77
N PHE A 120 2.62 17.14 -9.37
CA PHE A 120 1.62 16.36 -8.65
C PHE A 120 1.84 16.50 -7.14
N SER A 121 1.56 17.70 -6.61
CA SER A 121 1.80 18.07 -5.20
C SER A 121 0.54 18.50 -4.43
N ASP A 122 -0.65 18.33 -5.01
CA ASP A 122 -1.91 18.71 -4.36
C ASP A 122 -3.03 17.77 -4.82
N VAL A 123 -3.49 16.94 -3.88
CA VAL A 123 -4.57 15.96 -4.07
C VAL A 123 -5.79 16.56 -4.76
N THR A 124 -6.13 17.82 -4.44
CA THR A 124 -7.38 18.47 -4.87
C THR A 124 -7.27 19.23 -6.19
N ASN A 125 -6.04 19.40 -6.70
CA ASN A 125 -5.78 20.12 -7.93
C ASN A 125 -5.23 19.18 -9.01
N ASN A 126 -3.91 19.13 -9.20
CA ASN A 126 -3.28 18.30 -10.22
C ASN A 126 -3.17 16.83 -9.81
N GLY A 127 -3.37 16.54 -8.52
CA GLY A 127 -3.13 15.26 -7.87
C GLY A 127 -1.86 15.28 -7.03
N GLN A 128 -1.70 14.27 -6.19
CA GLN A 128 -0.52 14.08 -5.33
C GLN A 128 0.19 12.79 -5.71
N LEU A 129 1.50 12.88 -5.94
CA LEU A 129 2.37 11.73 -6.18
C LEU A 129 3.03 11.24 -4.87
N TYR A 130 2.80 9.97 -4.58
CA TYR A 130 3.42 9.19 -3.51
C TYR A 130 4.42 8.21 -4.12
N ILE A 131 5.62 8.16 -3.53
CA ILE A 131 6.71 7.30 -3.98
C ILE A 131 7.10 6.36 -2.85
N ASN A 132 6.93 5.06 -3.06
CA ASN A 132 7.35 4.07 -2.08
C ASN A 132 8.82 3.71 -2.27
N TYR A 133 9.58 3.60 -1.19
CA TYR A 133 11.02 3.37 -1.21
C TYR A 133 11.35 2.01 -0.56
N PRO A 134 11.93 1.06 -1.32
CA PRO A 134 12.11 1.08 -2.78
C PRO A 134 10.81 0.86 -3.57
N MET A 135 9.81 0.25 -2.94
CA MET A 135 8.54 -0.08 -3.59
C MET A 135 7.44 -0.35 -2.58
N VAL A 136 6.21 -0.60 -3.04
CA VAL A 136 5.03 -0.80 -2.21
C VAL A 136 5.30 -1.83 -1.11
N GLU A 137 5.98 -2.95 -1.37
CA GLU A 137 6.25 -4.00 -0.36
C GLU A 137 7.05 -3.51 0.87
N SER A 138 7.60 -2.29 0.86
CA SER A 138 8.24 -1.65 2.02
C SER A 138 7.37 -1.56 3.27
N TYR A 139 6.03 -1.55 3.17
CA TYR A 139 5.18 -1.55 4.37
C TYR A 139 5.25 -2.87 5.15
N PHE A 140 5.74 -3.94 4.53
CA PHE A 140 6.00 -5.22 5.17
C PHE A 140 7.42 -5.35 5.70
N ASP A 141 8.32 -4.41 5.40
CA ASP A 141 9.74 -4.55 5.73
C ASP A 141 10.09 -4.04 7.14
N LEU A 142 9.28 -4.44 8.13
CA LEU A 142 9.45 -4.14 9.54
C LEU A 142 9.13 -5.34 10.43
N GLU A 143 9.67 -5.33 11.63
CA GLU A 143 9.40 -6.35 12.65
C GLU A 143 8.20 -5.96 13.52
N ILE A 144 7.40 -6.95 13.92
CA ILE A 144 6.14 -6.72 14.67
C ILE A 144 6.39 -6.12 16.05
N ASN A 145 7.55 -6.40 16.67
CA ASN A 145 7.85 -6.01 18.05
C ASN A 145 9.15 -5.21 18.18
N ASN A 146 9.58 -4.51 17.12
CA ASN A 146 10.88 -3.82 17.11
C ASN A 146 10.84 -2.51 16.32
N ASP A 147 10.22 -1.50 16.92
CA ASP A 147 9.99 -0.18 16.32
C ASP A 147 11.31 0.54 15.99
N LEU A 148 12.25 0.58 16.94
CA LEU A 148 13.55 1.21 16.76
C LEU A 148 14.37 0.59 15.62
N GLN A 149 14.30 -0.73 15.45
CA GLN A 149 14.99 -1.38 14.33
C GLN A 149 14.45 -0.85 13.00
N PHE A 150 13.13 -0.75 12.84
CA PHE A 150 12.53 -0.19 11.63
C PHE A 150 12.92 1.27 11.42
N LEU A 151 12.89 2.11 12.46
CA LEU A 151 13.28 3.52 12.37
C LEU A 151 14.74 3.72 11.93
N ASN A 152 15.62 2.79 12.29
CA ASN A 152 17.02 2.82 11.88
C ASN A 152 17.32 2.03 10.59
N LYS A 153 16.35 1.30 10.06
CA LYS A 153 16.53 0.42 8.89
C LYS A 153 16.69 1.19 7.58
N PHE A 154 17.63 0.77 6.75
CA PHE A 154 17.78 1.23 5.37
C PHE A 154 18.42 0.11 4.54
N LEU A 155 18.31 0.21 3.22
CA LEU A 155 19.03 -0.66 2.30
C LEU A 155 20.49 -0.20 2.20
N ASN A 156 21.41 -1.11 2.47
CA ASN A 156 22.86 -0.89 2.30
C ASN A 156 23.33 -1.00 0.85
N LYS A 157 22.45 -1.45 -0.04
CA LYS A 157 22.66 -1.55 -1.48
C LYS A 157 21.30 -1.48 -2.16
N ILE A 158 21.20 -0.77 -3.28
CA ILE A 158 20.01 -0.82 -4.12
C ILE A 158 19.94 -2.20 -4.78
N VAL A 159 18.81 -2.86 -4.61
CA VAL A 159 18.52 -4.19 -5.15
C VAL A 159 17.40 -4.10 -6.18
N THR A 160 17.29 -5.11 -7.03
CA THR A 160 16.17 -5.21 -7.97
C THR A 160 14.85 -5.43 -7.24
N GLY A 161 13.74 -5.06 -7.86
CA GLY A 161 12.41 -5.34 -7.31
C GLY A 161 12.19 -6.84 -7.03
N LYS A 162 12.70 -7.72 -7.89
CA LYS A 162 12.63 -9.18 -7.67
C LYS A 162 13.34 -9.61 -6.38
N GLU A 163 14.54 -9.08 -6.14
CA GLU A 163 15.34 -9.40 -4.94
C GLU A 163 14.67 -8.86 -3.68
N TYR A 164 14.23 -7.61 -3.67
CA TYR A 164 13.59 -7.05 -2.47
C TYR A 164 12.25 -7.71 -2.17
N LYS A 165 11.43 -8.05 -3.18
CA LYS A 165 10.20 -8.85 -2.96
C LYS A 165 10.52 -10.20 -2.32
N ALA A 166 11.63 -10.84 -2.69
CA ALA A 166 12.04 -12.10 -2.08
C ALA A 166 12.47 -11.93 -0.61
N ILE A 167 13.15 -10.82 -0.26
CA ILE A 167 13.50 -10.48 1.13
C ILE A 167 12.23 -10.29 1.96
N VAL A 168 11.31 -9.44 1.49
CA VAL A 168 10.08 -9.11 2.23
C VAL A 168 9.17 -10.31 2.42
N LYS A 169 9.06 -11.20 1.42
CA LYS A 169 8.23 -12.42 1.51
C LYS A 169 8.61 -13.35 2.65
N ASN A 170 9.84 -13.27 3.15
CA ASN A 170 10.30 -14.07 4.28
C ASN A 170 9.88 -13.48 5.63
N ASN A 171 9.51 -12.19 5.67
CA ASN A 171 9.06 -11.51 6.88
C ASN A 171 7.76 -12.16 7.40
N GLU A 172 7.68 -12.34 8.71
CA GLU A 172 6.48 -12.80 9.40
C GLU A 172 5.28 -11.90 9.07
N LEU A 173 5.48 -10.59 9.05
CA LEU A 173 4.43 -9.62 8.74
C LEU A 173 3.78 -9.89 7.39
N TYR A 174 4.57 -10.16 6.35
CA TYR A 174 4.05 -10.53 5.03
C TYR A 174 3.17 -11.77 5.12
N LYS A 175 3.63 -12.83 5.79
CA LYS A 175 2.90 -14.10 5.91
C LYS A 175 1.55 -13.93 6.59
N ILE A 176 1.49 -13.11 7.64
CA ILE A 176 0.26 -12.79 8.35
C ILE A 176 -0.71 -12.14 7.36
N PHE A 177 -0.33 -11.05 6.70
CA PHE A 177 -1.23 -10.34 5.79
C PHE A 177 -1.64 -11.13 4.54
N GLN A 178 -0.92 -12.19 4.17
CA GLN A 178 -1.32 -13.07 3.07
C GLN A 178 -2.49 -14.01 3.42
N ILE A 179 -2.82 -14.17 4.69
CA ILE A 179 -3.85 -15.09 5.17
C ILE A 179 -5.20 -14.97 4.44
N PRO A 180 -5.80 -13.76 4.29
CA PRO A 180 -7.10 -13.59 3.63
C PRO A 180 -7.10 -14.03 2.16
N PHE A 181 -5.92 -14.05 1.53
CA PHE A 181 -5.75 -14.48 0.14
C PHE A 181 -5.45 -15.98 0.00
N ILE A 182 -4.97 -16.61 1.08
CA ILE A 182 -4.65 -18.04 1.11
C ILE A 182 -5.88 -18.88 1.48
N ILE A 183 -6.74 -18.41 2.41
CA ILE A 183 -7.93 -19.16 2.85
C ILE A 183 -8.84 -19.55 1.68
N PRO A 184 -9.25 -18.62 0.78
CA PRO A 184 -10.14 -18.98 -0.33
C PRO A 184 -9.56 -20.10 -1.21
N LYS A 185 -8.27 -20.01 -1.54
CA LYS A 185 -7.54 -21.03 -2.33
C LYS A 185 -7.49 -22.39 -1.62
N ARG A 186 -7.50 -22.40 -0.29
CA ARG A 186 -7.51 -23.64 0.51
C ARG A 186 -8.91 -24.22 0.64
N LEU A 187 -9.93 -23.38 0.79
CA LEU A 187 -11.34 -23.80 0.76
C LEU A 187 -11.67 -24.46 -0.58
N GLU A 188 -11.21 -23.89 -1.69
CA GLU A 188 -11.37 -24.51 -3.02
C GLU A 188 -10.66 -25.87 -3.09
N ARG A 189 -9.36 -25.92 -2.76
CA ARG A 189 -8.54 -27.14 -2.92
C ARG A 189 -8.89 -28.28 -1.96
N ILE A 190 -9.27 -27.97 -0.72
CA ILE A 190 -9.52 -28.98 0.32
C ILE A 190 -11.01 -29.33 0.37
N ALA A 191 -11.89 -28.34 0.21
CA ALA A 191 -13.30 -28.48 0.49
C ALA A 191 -14.21 -28.44 -0.75
N ASP A 192 -13.69 -28.20 -1.97
CA ASP A 192 -14.49 -27.99 -3.20
C ASP A 192 -15.56 -26.91 -3.06
N ILE A 193 -15.33 -25.91 -2.19
CA ILE A 193 -16.31 -24.85 -1.98
C ILE A 193 -16.28 -23.91 -3.18
N SER A 194 -17.43 -23.71 -3.82
CA SER A 194 -17.59 -22.78 -4.94
C SER A 194 -17.24 -21.35 -4.53
N ALA A 195 -16.71 -20.56 -5.45
CA ALA A 195 -16.32 -19.16 -5.20
C ALA A 195 -17.43 -18.31 -4.54
N THR A 196 -18.70 -18.59 -4.86
CA THR A 196 -19.88 -17.92 -4.28
C THR A 196 -20.07 -18.15 -2.78
N LEU A 197 -19.73 -19.34 -2.27
CA LEU A 197 -19.85 -19.70 -0.85
C LEU A 197 -18.59 -19.37 -0.03
N GLN A 198 -17.48 -19.08 -0.72
CA GLN A 198 -16.21 -18.76 -0.08
C GLN A 198 -16.25 -17.44 0.68
N HIS A 199 -16.93 -16.41 0.16
CA HIS A 199 -16.90 -15.08 0.77
C HIS A 199 -17.39 -15.09 2.23
N ASP A 200 -18.58 -15.65 2.47
CA ASP A 200 -19.17 -15.70 3.82
C ASP A 200 -18.35 -16.58 4.76
N THR A 201 -17.85 -17.71 4.24
CA THR A 201 -17.03 -18.65 5.03
C THR A 201 -15.70 -18.03 5.42
N VAL A 202 -15.02 -17.34 4.48
CA VAL A 202 -13.78 -16.60 4.75
C VAL A 202 -14.03 -15.52 5.78
N SER A 203 -15.11 -14.74 5.64
CA SER A 203 -15.47 -13.70 6.60
C SER A 203 -15.70 -14.28 8.00
N LYS A 204 -16.43 -15.39 8.13
CA LYS A 204 -16.61 -16.11 9.41
C LYS A 204 -15.26 -16.54 10.01
N ILE A 205 -14.38 -17.13 9.20
CA ILE A 205 -13.05 -17.60 9.65
C ILE A 205 -12.20 -16.43 10.15
N LEU A 206 -12.14 -15.33 9.40
CA LEU A 206 -11.31 -14.16 9.76
C LEU A 206 -11.85 -13.38 10.96
N ASN A 207 -13.13 -13.51 11.28
CA ASN A 207 -13.76 -12.92 12.46
C ASN A 207 -13.83 -13.87 13.67
N CYS A 208 -13.30 -15.08 13.54
CA CYS A 208 -13.24 -16.04 14.63
C CYS A 208 -12.22 -15.62 15.70
N CYS A 209 -12.55 -15.84 16.97
CA CYS A 209 -11.68 -15.50 18.11
C CYS A 209 -11.01 -16.72 18.77
N SER A 210 -11.59 -17.92 18.61
CA SER A 210 -11.13 -19.15 19.28
C SER A 210 -10.99 -20.33 18.33
N THR A 211 -10.27 -21.35 18.78
CA THR A 211 -10.10 -22.60 18.02
C THR A 211 -11.40 -23.41 17.96
N GLU A 212 -12.24 -23.30 19.00
CA GLU A 212 -13.57 -23.93 19.08
C GLU A 212 -14.51 -23.38 18.01
N SER A 213 -14.61 -22.06 17.89
CA SER A 213 -15.47 -21.42 16.90
C SER A 213 -15.03 -21.72 15.46
N LEU A 214 -13.72 -21.92 15.21
CA LEU A 214 -13.25 -22.40 13.90
C LEU A 214 -13.76 -23.81 13.57
N LYS A 215 -13.75 -24.72 14.56
CA LYS A 215 -14.24 -26.08 14.38
C LYS A 215 -15.74 -26.06 14.07
N GLU A 216 -16.50 -25.22 14.75
CA GLU A 216 -17.93 -25.02 14.49
C GLU A 216 -18.17 -24.56 13.05
N ILE A 217 -17.45 -23.53 12.59
CA ILE A 217 -17.54 -23.05 11.20
C ILE A 217 -17.25 -24.19 10.22
N CYS A 218 -16.22 -25.00 10.46
CA CYS A 218 -15.90 -26.13 9.58
C CYS A 218 -16.96 -27.24 9.63
N ASN A 219 -17.60 -27.45 10.79
CA ASN A 219 -18.65 -28.45 10.96
C ASN A 219 -19.96 -28.05 10.26
N GLU A 220 -20.26 -26.74 10.18
CA GLU A 220 -21.40 -26.20 9.44
C GLU A 220 -21.30 -26.37 7.92
N LEU A 221 -20.10 -26.57 7.38
CA LEU A 221 -19.90 -26.73 5.94
C LEU A 221 -20.56 -28.01 5.44
N ASN A 222 -21.29 -27.92 4.32
CA ASN A 222 -21.92 -29.07 3.68
C ASN A 222 -20.91 -29.86 2.81
N ILE A 223 -19.87 -30.40 3.46
CA ILE A 223 -18.79 -31.19 2.85
C ILE A 223 -18.55 -32.47 3.65
N ASP A 224 -17.86 -33.46 3.08
CA ASP A 224 -17.58 -34.72 3.78
C ASP A 224 -16.64 -34.55 4.99
N ASP A 225 -16.77 -35.45 5.98
CA ASP A 225 -16.05 -35.37 7.25
C ASP A 225 -14.52 -35.40 7.09
N LYS A 226 -14.01 -36.06 6.04
CA LYS A 226 -12.57 -36.09 5.76
C LYS A 226 -12.08 -34.71 5.30
N LYS A 227 -12.83 -34.03 4.43
CA LYS A 227 -12.55 -32.65 4.02
C LYS A 227 -12.65 -31.68 5.21
N LYS A 228 -13.68 -31.80 6.06
CA LYS A 228 -13.79 -31.00 7.30
C LYS A 228 -12.57 -31.15 8.19
N LYS A 229 -12.15 -32.39 8.45
CA LYS A 229 -10.98 -32.69 9.29
C LYS A 229 -9.68 -32.09 8.71
N ASN A 230 -9.49 -32.18 7.39
CA ASN A 230 -8.33 -31.61 6.72
C ASN A 230 -8.30 -30.08 6.80
N LEU A 231 -9.44 -29.44 6.59
CA LEU A 231 -9.56 -27.98 6.69
C LEU A 231 -9.31 -27.50 8.13
N ASN A 232 -9.92 -28.15 9.11
CA ASN A 232 -9.69 -27.87 10.53
C ASN A 232 -8.20 -28.00 10.90
N CYS A 233 -7.53 -29.07 10.47
CA CYS A 233 -6.10 -29.26 10.73
C CYS A 233 -5.24 -28.15 10.09
N TYR A 234 -5.61 -27.72 8.87
CA TYR A 234 -4.94 -26.60 8.21
C TYR A 234 -5.12 -25.29 8.97
N LEU A 235 -6.35 -24.95 9.35
CA LEU A 235 -6.65 -23.71 10.06
C LEU A 235 -5.99 -23.71 11.44
N ASP A 236 -6.12 -24.78 12.22
CA ASP A 236 -5.45 -24.92 13.52
C ASP A 236 -3.94 -24.73 13.40
N LYS A 237 -3.29 -25.40 12.44
CA LYS A 237 -1.84 -25.29 12.25
C LYS A 237 -1.37 -23.87 11.85
N ASN A 238 -2.13 -23.17 11.01
CA ASN A 238 -1.68 -21.91 10.41
C ASN A 238 -2.26 -20.66 11.09
N PHE A 239 -3.29 -20.81 11.92
CA PHE A 239 -4.01 -19.69 12.49
C PHE A 239 -4.11 -19.71 14.01
N LYS A 240 -3.86 -20.84 14.68
CA LYS A 240 -3.92 -20.94 16.15
C LYS A 240 -3.09 -19.87 16.86
N THR A 241 -1.96 -19.47 16.29
CA THR A 241 -1.10 -18.42 16.86
C THR A 241 -1.70 -17.01 16.78
N TYR A 242 -2.72 -16.80 15.93
CA TYR A 242 -3.42 -15.52 15.77
C TYR A 242 -4.75 -15.48 16.51
N PHE A 243 -5.24 -16.62 17.00
CA PHE A 243 -6.37 -16.68 17.94
C PHE A 243 -5.81 -16.68 19.34
N ASN A 244 -5.93 -15.55 20.03
CA ASN A 244 -5.55 -15.43 21.43
C ASN A 244 -6.77 -15.44 22.37
N ASP A 245 -7.92 -15.95 21.90
CA ASP A 245 -9.24 -15.95 22.55
C ASP A 245 -9.82 -14.56 22.90
N GLU A 246 -9.04 -13.48 22.72
CA GLU A 246 -9.45 -12.11 23.02
C GLU A 246 -9.91 -11.34 21.78
N ILE A 247 -9.20 -11.49 20.66
CA ILE A 247 -9.47 -10.76 19.41
C ILE A 247 -9.47 -11.66 18.19
N SER A 248 -10.26 -11.27 17.19
CA SER A 248 -10.26 -11.93 15.89
C SER A 248 -9.06 -11.52 15.04
N TYR A 249 -8.76 -12.31 14.01
CA TYR A 249 -7.72 -11.99 13.03
C TYR A 249 -7.95 -10.59 12.40
N ASN A 250 -9.19 -10.25 12.04
CA ASN A 250 -9.49 -8.93 11.47
C ASN A 250 -9.20 -7.78 12.43
N ILE A 251 -9.50 -7.93 13.72
CA ILE A 251 -9.16 -6.93 14.74
C ILE A 251 -7.63 -6.83 14.88
N TYR A 252 -6.94 -7.96 14.91
CA TYR A 252 -5.48 -8.01 14.99
C TYR A 252 -4.82 -7.30 13.79
N ILE A 253 -5.23 -7.61 12.56
CA ILE A 253 -4.73 -6.95 11.35
C ILE A 253 -5.05 -5.45 11.35
N LYS A 254 -6.26 -5.07 11.76
CA LYS A 254 -6.63 -3.65 11.88
C LYS A 254 -5.69 -2.90 12.81
N ARG A 255 -5.41 -3.44 14.00
CA ARG A 255 -4.45 -2.85 14.95
C ARG A 255 -3.04 -2.81 14.38
N LEU A 256 -2.61 -3.89 13.73
CA LEU A 256 -1.28 -4.00 13.15
C LEU A 256 -1.09 -3.01 11.99
N LEU A 257 -2.07 -2.86 11.09
CA LEU A 257 -2.00 -1.88 10.00
C LEU A 257 -1.99 -0.44 10.54
N LYS A 258 -2.81 -0.09 11.54
CA LYS A 258 -2.73 1.21 12.22
C LYS A 258 -1.32 1.46 12.78
N ARG A 259 -0.71 0.46 13.44
CA ARG A 259 0.68 0.56 13.93
C ARG A 259 1.67 0.76 12.78
N ILE A 260 1.55 0.02 11.68
CA ILE A 260 2.41 0.18 10.50
C ILE A 260 2.35 1.62 10.00
N VAL A 261 1.15 2.20 9.86
CA VAL A 261 0.98 3.59 9.42
C VAL A 261 1.66 4.56 10.39
N LYS A 262 1.44 4.42 11.71
CA LYS A 262 2.11 5.23 12.74
C LYS A 262 3.65 5.13 12.62
N LEU A 263 4.18 3.95 12.34
CA LEU A 263 5.61 3.75 12.13
C LEU A 263 6.12 4.39 10.84
N GLN A 264 5.37 4.36 9.73
CA GLN A 264 5.76 5.09 8.52
C GLN A 264 5.84 6.59 8.78
N ILE A 265 4.91 7.16 9.56
CA ILE A 265 4.94 8.57 9.97
C ILE A 265 6.22 8.87 10.77
N LEU A 266 6.52 8.05 11.79
CA LEU A 266 7.72 8.21 12.60
C LEU A 266 9.00 8.02 11.79
N LYS A 267 9.00 7.09 10.83
CA LYS A 267 10.12 6.87 9.91
C LYS A 267 10.37 8.08 9.04
N TYR A 268 9.32 8.67 8.47
CA TYR A 268 9.43 9.94 7.75
C TYR A 268 10.06 11.02 8.65
N LYS A 269 9.56 11.21 9.87
CA LYS A 269 10.11 12.22 10.79
C LYS A 269 11.56 11.95 11.16
N ARG A 270 11.92 10.69 11.42
CA ARG A 270 13.30 10.27 11.61
C ARG A 270 14.19 10.69 10.45
N ILE A 271 13.75 10.51 9.20
CA ILE A 271 14.53 10.87 8.02
C ILE A 271 14.70 12.38 7.91
N ILE A 272 13.64 13.14 8.17
CA ILE A 272 13.68 14.61 8.11
C ILE A 272 14.55 15.21 9.23
N THR A 273 14.45 14.69 10.45
CA THR A 273 15.16 15.21 11.63
C THR A 273 16.61 14.76 11.65
N TYR A 274 16.88 13.49 11.32
CA TYR A 274 18.20 12.86 11.36
C TYR A 274 18.53 12.23 10.00
N PRO A 275 18.83 13.03 8.96
CA PRO A 275 18.96 12.52 7.59
C PRO A 275 20.15 11.57 7.40
N CYS A 276 21.15 11.62 8.28
CA CYS A 276 22.33 10.77 8.20
C CYS A 276 22.02 9.30 8.53
N SER A 277 22.52 8.36 7.70
CA SER A 277 22.36 6.92 7.94
C SER A 277 23.19 6.36 9.08
N THR A 278 24.24 7.07 9.51
CA THR A 278 25.03 6.68 10.68
C THR A 278 24.38 7.08 12.00
N HIS A 279 23.34 7.91 11.97
CA HIS A 279 22.57 8.26 13.17
C HIS A 279 21.62 7.13 13.52
N VAL A 280 21.81 6.55 14.71
CA VAL A 280 20.95 5.54 15.30
C VAL A 280 20.05 6.22 16.32
N VAL A 281 18.75 6.26 16.04
CA VAL A 281 17.74 6.81 16.93
C VAL A 281 17.69 6.00 18.23
N SER A 282 17.85 6.70 19.34
CA SER A 282 17.71 6.19 20.71
C SER A 282 16.24 6.12 21.16
N GLU A 283 15.95 5.42 22.26
CA GLU A 283 14.61 5.38 22.87
C GLU A 283 14.10 6.78 23.24
N GLN A 284 14.98 7.65 23.74
CA GLN A 284 14.59 9.02 24.10
C GLN A 284 14.20 9.83 22.85
N GLU A 285 15.04 9.81 21.81
CA GLU A 285 14.75 10.50 20.56
C GLU A 285 13.49 9.96 19.88
N TYR A 286 13.25 8.64 19.98
CA TYR A 286 12.02 8.02 19.50
C TYR A 286 10.77 8.64 20.15
N HIS A 287 10.77 8.84 21.46
CA HIS A 287 9.68 9.50 22.17
C HIS A 287 9.54 10.99 21.82
N ASP A 288 10.63 11.65 21.45
CA ASP A 288 10.64 13.07 21.07
C ASP A 288 10.18 13.31 19.62
N LEU A 289 10.11 12.28 18.77
CA LEU A 289 9.61 12.39 17.40
C LEU A 289 8.12 12.76 17.39
N GLN A 290 7.82 14.01 17.06
CA GLN A 290 6.44 14.51 17.03
C GLN A 290 5.60 13.90 15.89
N HIS A 291 4.37 13.51 16.21
CA HIS A 291 3.32 13.17 15.25
C HIS A 291 2.68 14.43 14.66
N ASN A 292 3.38 15.13 13.75
CA ASN A 292 2.74 16.09 12.84
C ASN A 292 2.42 15.39 11.50
N ASN A 293 1.20 15.58 11.00
CA ASN A 293 0.68 14.96 9.78
C ASN A 293 1.00 15.75 8.49
N GLU A 294 1.91 16.73 8.58
CA GLU A 294 2.45 17.42 7.41
C GLU A 294 3.70 16.72 6.87
N PHE A 295 3.68 16.44 5.57
CA PHE A 295 4.73 15.74 4.84
C PHE A 295 5.20 16.58 3.65
N ASP A 296 6.51 16.79 3.57
CA ASP A 296 7.20 17.42 2.45
C ASP A 296 7.87 16.31 1.64
N TYR A 297 7.11 15.81 0.65
CA TYR A 297 7.56 14.72 -0.21
C TYR A 297 8.76 15.09 -1.08
N LEU A 298 8.90 16.37 -1.47
CA LEU A 298 10.04 16.86 -2.25
C LEU A 298 11.32 16.88 -1.41
N LYS A 299 11.24 17.33 -0.15
CA LYS A 299 12.36 17.24 0.79
C LYS A 299 12.74 15.79 1.05
N LEU A 300 11.76 14.92 1.28
CA LEU A 300 12.02 13.49 1.45
C LEU A 300 12.74 12.89 0.23
N LEU A 301 12.25 13.16 -0.98
CA LEU A 301 12.89 12.69 -2.22
C LEU A 301 14.32 13.22 -2.34
N THR A 302 14.57 14.47 -1.97
CA THR A 302 15.93 15.05 -1.96
C THR A 302 16.85 14.26 -1.03
N LEU A 303 16.42 13.96 0.20
CA LEU A 303 17.19 13.16 1.15
C LEU A 303 17.40 11.71 0.70
N GLN A 304 16.38 11.11 0.05
CA GLN A 304 16.51 9.78 -0.56
C GLN A 304 17.54 9.77 -1.69
N ASN A 305 17.57 10.81 -2.52
CA ASN A 305 18.56 10.96 -3.59
C ASN A 305 19.97 11.19 -3.05
N GLU A 306 20.13 11.87 -1.92
CA GLU A 306 21.42 12.02 -1.25
C GLU A 306 21.92 10.68 -0.73
N MET A 307 21.07 9.91 -0.04
CA MET A 307 21.38 8.54 0.39
C MET A 307 21.71 7.62 -0.78
N PHE A 308 21.01 7.77 -1.90
CA PHE A 308 21.23 7.00 -3.11
C PHE A 308 22.63 7.18 -3.71
N LYS A 309 23.28 8.34 -3.52
CA LYS A 309 24.67 8.56 -3.97
C LYS A 309 25.66 7.59 -3.31
N ASP A 310 25.36 7.15 -2.09
CA ASP A 310 26.13 6.12 -1.38
C ASP A 310 25.62 4.70 -1.66
N ASN A 311 24.78 4.52 -2.70
CA ASN A 311 24.09 3.27 -3.03
C ASN A 311 23.18 2.77 -1.89
N LYS A 312 22.68 3.67 -1.04
CA LYS A 312 21.79 3.36 0.07
C LYS A 312 20.39 3.92 -0.17
N LEU A 313 19.39 3.41 0.54
CA LEU A 313 18.03 3.93 0.46
C LEU A 313 17.28 3.76 1.77
N TRP A 314 16.62 4.81 2.26
CA TRP A 314 15.70 4.64 3.38
C TRP A 314 14.49 3.83 2.93
N ILE A 315 14.09 2.86 3.76
CA ILE A 315 12.86 2.12 3.55
C ILE A 315 11.70 2.95 4.12
N LEU A 316 10.73 3.28 3.27
CA LEU A 316 9.56 4.07 3.64
C LEU A 316 8.44 3.87 2.62
N ASN A 317 7.24 3.50 3.08
CA ASN A 317 6.04 3.48 2.26
C ASN A 317 5.31 4.81 2.43
N THR A 318 5.48 5.75 1.50
CA THR A 318 4.81 7.05 1.61
C THR A 318 3.34 6.95 1.32
N PHE A 319 2.91 5.96 0.53
CA PHE A 319 1.49 5.82 0.21
C PHE A 319 0.68 5.73 1.50
N LEU A 320 1.06 4.88 2.47
CA LEU A 320 0.36 4.75 3.75
C LEU A 320 0.17 6.07 4.54
N LEU A 321 0.99 7.10 4.28
CA LEU A 321 0.85 8.41 4.93
C LEU A 321 -0.43 9.14 4.51
N PHE A 322 -0.98 8.82 3.33
CA PHE A 322 -2.23 9.41 2.84
C PHE A 322 -3.40 9.18 3.81
N ILE A 323 -3.38 8.11 4.60
CA ILE A 323 -4.45 7.78 5.56
C ILE A 323 -4.59 8.92 6.57
N VAL A 324 -3.48 9.43 7.09
CA VAL A 324 -3.48 10.49 8.11
C VAL A 324 -3.70 11.87 7.51
N GLU A 325 -3.27 12.08 6.25
CA GLU A 325 -3.56 13.30 5.48
C GLU A 325 -5.05 13.40 5.13
N TYR A 326 -5.69 12.26 4.84
CA TYR A 326 -7.13 12.21 4.56
C TYR A 326 -7.95 12.44 5.83
N ASN A 327 -7.65 11.70 6.90
CA ASN A 327 -8.28 11.89 8.20
C ASN A 327 -7.39 11.38 9.32
N SER A 328 -6.85 12.31 10.10
CA SER A 328 -5.94 12.00 11.21
C SER A 328 -6.55 11.17 12.33
N THR A 329 -7.89 11.18 12.49
CA THR A 329 -8.57 10.43 13.55
C THR A 329 -8.64 8.94 13.28
N LEU A 330 -8.35 8.48 12.05
CA LEU A 330 -8.38 7.06 11.68
C LEU A 330 -7.31 6.22 12.40
N LEU A 331 -6.27 6.87 12.91
CA LEU A 331 -5.20 6.22 13.67
C LEU A 331 -5.44 6.22 15.19
N ASN A 332 -6.51 6.84 15.66
CA ASN A 332 -6.92 6.77 17.06
C ASN A 332 -7.40 5.34 17.37
N ASP A 333 -7.19 4.89 18.61
CA ASP A 333 -7.51 3.53 19.03
C ASP A 333 -9.02 3.32 19.24
#